data_AF-A0A543E1P0-F1
#
_entry.id   AF-A0A543E1P0-F1
#
_cell.length_a   1.000
_cell.length_b   1.000
_cell.length_c   1.000
_cell.angle_alpha   90.00
_cell.angle_beta   90.00
_cell.angle_gamma   90.00
#
_symmetry.space_group_name_H-M   'P 1'
#
loop_
_entity.id
_entity.type
_entity.pdbx_description
1 polymer ?
#
loop_
_entity_poly.entity_id
_entity_poly.type
_entity_poly.pdbx_seq_one_letter_code
_entity_poly.pdbx_strand_id
1 'polypeptide(L)'
;MTAGTRVPTVHLRGTVLPDGTSRDVWVRGDRISLEPLPGATTLHSGGYLVPALVDAHCHPGTVGIGAPLDDDQLVADGTAHVRAGTALLRVPGSASRLPGWFGQRPDLPRVVHAGLPVAVEGGFFPGWGRQVPAGGVAQAAAEEARASGWCKLIIDWMTDEGGYAPTMPAALVADATRAVHATGGRVAVHTQSEAGGRAAVAARVDAIEHGMHLPTDVLDDVAAAGTVLVPTASTFAELLPLMDSADVPAGLRAWFTSGFARHTGLVRDAHEAGVTVLAGTDLPPGSLTSEIRWLAAAGLSAHDALGAGSWAAREWLGYPGIVQDAPADLLVFRDDPRADLAALDHPEHVIVRGRVVR
;
A
#
# COMPACT_ATOMS: atom_id res chain seq x y z
N MET A 1 5.05 8.94 34.05
CA MET A 1 3.58 8.80 34.17
C MET A 1 2.95 10.14 33.83
N THR A 2 2.79 10.43 32.54
CA THR A 2 1.95 11.54 32.07
C THR A 2 0.50 11.07 32.20
N ALA A 3 -0.35 11.87 32.84
CA ALA A 3 -1.77 11.57 32.96
C ALA A 3 -2.36 11.46 31.54
N GLY A 4 -2.62 10.23 31.09
CA GLY A 4 -3.16 9.96 29.77
C GLY A 4 -4.52 10.61 29.66
N THR A 5 -4.64 11.62 28.79
CA THR A 5 -5.93 12.18 28.38
C THR A 5 -6.82 11.02 27.93
N ARG A 6 -7.88 10.77 28.70
CA ARG A 6 -8.83 9.70 28.45
C ARG A 6 -9.49 9.98 27.10
N VAL A 7 -9.30 9.10 26.12
CA VAL A 7 -9.95 9.21 24.80
C VAL A 7 -11.47 9.15 25.05
N PRO A 8 -12.24 10.19 24.67
CA PRO A 8 -13.67 10.19 24.92
C PRO A 8 -14.34 9.04 24.17
N THR A 9 -15.38 8.47 24.78
CA THR A 9 -16.25 7.54 24.04
C THR A 9 -17.12 8.38 23.12
N VAL A 10 -17.09 8.08 21.82
CA VAL A 10 -17.85 8.83 20.82
C VAL A 10 -18.88 7.96 20.14
N HIS A 11 -19.95 8.59 19.67
CA HIS A 11 -21.01 8.01 18.88
C HIS A 11 -21.08 8.70 17.53
N LEU A 12 -21.27 7.91 16.48
CA LEU A 12 -21.41 8.34 15.09
C LEU A 12 -22.64 7.66 14.51
N ARG A 13 -23.41 8.39 13.71
CA ARG A 13 -24.50 7.80 12.91
C ARG A 13 -24.32 8.21 11.47
N GLY A 14 -24.32 7.26 10.54
CA GLY A 14 -24.16 7.56 9.12
C GLY A 14 -24.23 6.32 8.25
N THR A 15 -24.12 6.52 6.94
CA THR A 15 -24.08 5.43 5.94
C THR A 15 -22.72 4.76 5.96
N VAL A 16 -22.65 3.51 6.43
CA VAL A 16 -21.39 2.76 6.51
C VAL A 16 -21.06 2.15 5.15
N LEU A 17 -19.86 2.43 4.63
CA LEU A 17 -19.31 1.79 3.44
C LEU A 17 -18.50 0.53 3.79
N PRO A 18 -18.47 -0.50 2.91
CA PRO A 18 -19.04 -0.52 1.55
C PRO A 18 -20.54 -0.82 1.47
N ASP A 19 -21.15 -1.37 2.53
CA ASP A 19 -22.53 -1.88 2.52
C ASP A 19 -23.60 -0.83 2.15
N GLY A 20 -23.32 0.46 2.33
CA GLY A 20 -24.26 1.54 2.06
C GLY A 20 -25.44 1.59 3.05
N THR A 21 -25.30 0.95 4.21
CA THR A 21 -26.38 0.90 5.23
C THR A 21 -26.16 1.95 6.31
N SER A 22 -27.18 2.76 6.59
CA SER A 22 -27.15 3.69 7.72
C SER A 22 -27.21 2.92 9.05
N ARG A 23 -26.25 3.17 9.94
CA ARG A 23 -26.24 2.59 11.30
C ARG A 23 -25.53 3.50 12.30
N ASP A 24 -25.76 3.22 13.58
CA ASP A 24 -25.06 3.84 14.70
C ASP A 24 -23.77 3.04 15.01
N VAL A 25 -22.69 3.77 15.29
CA VAL A 25 -21.34 3.25 15.54
C VAL A 25 -20.77 3.96 16.75
N TRP A 26 -20.32 3.19 17.74
CA TRP A 26 -19.67 3.73 18.93
C TRP A 26 -18.19 3.38 18.93
N VAL A 27 -17.38 4.30 19.46
CA VAL A 27 -15.94 4.11 19.59
C VAL A 27 -15.54 4.31 21.05
N ARG A 28 -14.84 3.34 21.64
CA ARG A 28 -14.28 3.41 22.99
C ARG A 28 -12.85 2.89 22.99
N GLY A 29 -11.90 3.79 23.24
CA GLY A 29 -10.48 3.46 23.03
C GLY A 29 -10.28 3.04 21.58
N ASP A 30 -9.52 1.97 21.34
CA ASP A 30 -9.25 1.45 19.99
C ASP A 30 -10.24 0.37 19.53
N ARG A 31 -11.53 0.51 19.89
CA ARG A 31 -12.55 -0.50 19.55
C ARG A 31 -13.84 0.14 19.08
N ILE A 32 -14.37 -0.44 18.01
CA ILE A 32 -15.71 -0.18 17.49
C ILE A 32 -16.72 -1.05 18.25
N SER A 33 -17.86 -0.47 18.59
CA SER A 33 -19.06 -1.16 19.05
C SER A 33 -20.23 -0.79 18.15
N LEU A 34 -20.99 -1.79 17.72
CA LEU A 34 -22.28 -1.62 17.05
C LEU A 34 -23.45 -1.64 18.06
N GLU A 35 -23.13 -1.86 19.33
CA GLU A 35 -24.05 -1.71 20.45
C GLU A 35 -23.82 -0.38 21.20
N PRO A 36 -24.87 0.23 21.78
CA PRO A 36 -24.75 1.49 22.50
C PRO A 36 -23.77 1.45 23.68
N LEU A 37 -22.92 2.47 23.78
CA LEU A 37 -21.96 2.61 24.88
C LEU A 37 -22.37 3.73 25.85
N PRO A 38 -22.48 3.46 27.17
CA PRO A 38 -22.79 4.49 28.16
C PRO A 38 -21.77 5.64 28.16
N GLY A 39 -22.26 6.87 28.28
CA GLY A 39 -21.43 8.08 28.33
C GLY A 39 -20.83 8.49 26.98
N ALA A 40 -21.29 7.91 25.86
CA ALA A 40 -20.87 8.34 24.53
C ALA A 40 -21.45 9.71 24.17
N THR A 41 -20.60 10.59 23.64
CA THR A 41 -21.03 11.86 23.06
C THR A 41 -21.18 11.69 21.55
N THR A 42 -22.27 12.17 20.97
CA THR A 42 -22.44 12.16 19.50
C THR A 42 -21.46 13.15 18.88
N LEU A 43 -20.53 12.62 18.09
CA LEU A 43 -19.54 13.39 17.33
C LEU A 43 -20.10 13.83 15.98
N HIS A 44 -20.80 12.94 15.28
CA HIS A 44 -21.36 13.21 13.97
C HIS A 44 -22.67 12.44 13.76
N SER A 45 -23.61 13.02 13.01
CA SER A 45 -24.88 12.40 12.64
C SER A 45 -25.23 12.77 11.20
N GLY A 46 -25.42 11.76 10.35
CA GLY A 46 -25.55 11.89 8.90
C GLY A 46 -24.27 11.49 8.16
N GLY A 47 -24.23 11.77 6.86
CA GLY A 47 -23.06 11.53 6.03
C GLY A 47 -22.67 10.06 5.87
N TYR A 48 -21.39 9.83 5.61
CA TYR A 48 -20.79 8.55 5.26
C TYR A 48 -19.64 8.19 6.19
N LEU A 49 -19.65 6.96 6.68
CA LEU A 49 -18.61 6.38 7.52
C LEU A 49 -17.81 5.39 6.68
N VAL A 50 -16.52 5.64 6.53
CA VAL A 50 -15.64 4.84 5.67
C VAL A 50 -14.51 4.27 6.53
N PRO A 51 -14.17 2.97 6.45
CA PRO A 51 -12.95 2.47 7.07
C PRO A 51 -11.76 3.32 6.62
N ALA A 52 -10.90 3.74 7.54
CA ALA A 52 -9.83 4.67 7.20
C ALA A 52 -8.88 4.10 6.14
N LEU A 53 -8.28 4.97 5.35
CA LEU A 53 -7.55 4.54 4.16
C LEU A 53 -6.33 3.68 4.52
N VAL A 54 -5.91 2.90 3.53
CA VAL A 54 -4.76 2.02 3.56
C VAL A 54 -3.84 2.37 2.41
N ASP A 55 -2.59 2.70 2.74
CA ASP A 55 -1.55 2.78 1.72
C ASP A 55 -0.91 1.40 1.58
N ALA A 56 -1.20 0.71 0.48
CA ALA A 56 -0.67 -0.63 0.26
C ALA A 56 0.82 -0.60 -0.12
N HIS A 57 1.44 0.54 -0.42
CA HIS A 57 2.86 0.58 -0.74
C HIS A 57 3.41 1.96 -0.45
N CYS A 58 4.14 2.10 0.66
CA CYS A 58 4.79 3.37 0.99
C CYS A 58 6.14 3.14 1.70
N HIS A 59 6.99 4.16 1.68
CA HIS A 59 8.32 4.14 2.32
C HIS A 59 8.52 5.31 3.30
N PRO A 60 7.75 5.40 4.40
CA PRO A 60 7.90 6.47 5.39
C PRO A 60 9.30 6.43 6.03
N GLY A 61 9.80 7.62 6.41
CA GLY A 61 11.13 7.79 6.98
C GLY A 61 12.26 7.85 5.93
N THR A 62 11.93 7.80 4.65
CA THR A 62 12.92 7.87 3.56
C THR A 62 13.26 9.33 3.27
N VAL A 63 14.44 9.76 3.69
CA VAL A 63 14.99 11.11 3.38
C VAL A 63 15.84 11.14 2.11
N GLY A 64 16.19 9.96 1.58
CA GLY A 64 16.94 9.79 0.34
C GLY A 64 17.32 8.34 0.11
N ILE A 65 17.58 7.99 -1.15
CA ILE A 65 18.13 6.67 -1.51
C ILE A 65 19.51 6.53 -0.84
N GLY A 66 19.77 5.39 -0.20
CA GLY A 66 21.02 5.16 0.53
C GLY A 66 20.98 5.60 2.00
N ALA A 67 20.08 6.50 2.40
CA ALA A 67 20.05 7.03 3.75
C ALA A 67 19.38 6.05 4.74
N PRO A 68 19.84 5.99 6.01
CA PRO A 68 19.11 5.29 7.06
C PRO A 68 17.75 5.95 7.31
N LEU A 69 16.83 5.22 7.94
CA LEU A 69 15.58 5.80 8.42
C LEU A 69 15.86 6.88 9.47
N ASP A 70 15.08 7.95 9.40
CA ASP A 70 15.10 9.06 10.35
C ASP A 70 13.80 9.05 11.18
N ASP A 71 13.93 9.11 12.51
CA ASP A 71 12.79 9.01 13.43
C ASP A 71 11.88 10.24 13.33
N ASP A 72 12.43 11.44 13.13
CA ASP A 72 11.65 12.66 12.97
C ASP A 72 10.87 12.63 11.64
N GLN A 73 11.51 12.14 10.57
CA GLN A 73 10.86 11.92 9.28
C GLN A 73 9.77 10.85 9.36
N LEU A 74 9.99 9.74 10.09
CA LEU A 74 8.95 8.72 10.32
C LEU A 74 7.72 9.33 11.01
N VAL A 75 7.93 10.21 12.01
CA VAL A 75 6.84 10.92 12.67
C VAL A 75 6.14 11.88 11.71
N ALA A 76 6.90 12.63 10.91
CA ALA A 76 6.36 13.57 9.93
C ALA A 76 5.51 12.86 8.87
N ASP A 77 6.02 11.79 8.27
CA ASP A 77 5.35 11.00 7.24
C ASP A 77 4.12 10.28 7.80
N GLY A 78 4.25 9.66 8.98
CA GLY A 78 3.12 9.05 9.66
C GLY A 78 2.01 10.07 9.97
N THR A 79 2.38 11.29 10.36
CA THR A 79 1.43 12.39 10.57
C THR A 79 0.79 12.84 9.26
N ALA A 80 1.55 12.90 8.17
CA ALA A 80 1.02 13.24 6.84
C ALA A 80 -0.01 12.21 6.37
N HIS A 81 0.29 10.92 6.50
CA HIS A 81 -0.68 9.84 6.23
C HIS A 81 -1.96 9.99 7.04
N VAL A 82 -1.86 10.20 8.36
CA VAL A 82 -3.03 10.39 9.23
C VAL A 82 -3.85 11.60 8.80
N ARG A 83 -3.22 12.73 8.49
CA ARG A 83 -3.92 13.93 8.00
C ARG A 83 -4.66 13.69 6.68
N ALA A 84 -4.10 12.86 5.81
CA ALA A 84 -4.71 12.42 4.56
C ALA A 84 -5.75 11.29 4.75
N GLY A 85 -6.10 10.94 6.00
CA GLY A 85 -7.09 9.90 6.31
C GLY A 85 -6.58 8.47 6.21
N THR A 86 -5.27 8.26 6.08
CA THR A 86 -4.64 6.94 6.05
C THR A 86 -4.25 6.49 7.45
N ALA A 87 -4.79 5.34 7.88
CA ALA A 87 -4.59 4.81 9.24
C ALA A 87 -3.90 3.44 9.27
N LEU A 88 -3.64 2.84 8.11
CA LEU A 88 -2.90 1.59 7.96
C LEU A 88 -1.93 1.72 6.78
N LEU A 89 -0.69 1.29 7.00
CA LEU A 89 0.36 1.28 5.99
C LEU A 89 0.83 -0.15 5.76
N ARG A 90 1.06 -0.54 4.51
CA ARG A 90 1.95 -1.63 4.18
C ARG A 90 3.28 -1.03 3.70
N VAL A 91 4.35 -1.31 4.44
CA VAL A 91 5.73 -0.92 4.12
C VAL A 91 6.43 -2.14 3.54
N PRO A 92 6.38 -2.38 2.21
CA PRO A 92 6.93 -3.58 1.61
C PRO A 92 8.47 -3.62 1.70
N GLY A 93 9.13 -2.52 1.97
CA GLY A 93 10.55 -2.51 2.30
C GLY A 93 10.94 -1.19 2.93
N SER A 94 12.00 -1.18 3.72
CA SER A 94 12.53 0.06 4.30
C SER A 94 14.06 0.05 4.28
N ALA A 95 14.65 1.23 4.37
CA ALA A 95 16.11 1.40 4.35
C ALA A 95 16.82 0.61 5.46
N SER A 96 16.19 0.56 6.64
CA SER A 96 16.58 -0.25 7.78
C SER A 96 15.33 -0.89 8.40
N ARG A 97 15.48 -1.84 9.35
CA ARG A 97 14.31 -2.38 10.06
C ARG A 97 13.59 -1.24 10.77
N LEU A 98 12.28 -1.13 10.55
CA LEU A 98 11.45 -0.12 11.21
C LEU A 98 11.61 -0.21 12.73
N PRO A 99 11.72 0.91 13.44
CA PRO A 99 11.78 0.89 14.89
C PRO A 99 10.45 0.39 15.45
N GLY A 100 10.49 -0.44 16.50
CA GLY A 100 9.28 -1.10 17.04
C GLY A 100 8.20 -0.15 17.58
N TRP A 101 8.52 1.13 17.76
CA TRP A 101 7.54 2.15 18.13
C TRP A 101 6.68 2.60 16.92
N PHE A 102 7.22 2.54 15.70
CA PHE A 102 6.51 2.93 14.48
C PHE A 102 5.49 1.84 14.13
N GLY A 103 4.21 2.22 14.00
CA GLY A 103 3.11 1.26 13.93
C GLY A 103 2.48 0.89 15.28
N GLN A 104 3.06 1.32 16.41
CA GLN A 104 2.46 1.16 17.76
C GLN A 104 2.08 2.50 18.39
N ARG A 105 2.72 3.59 17.95
CA ARG A 105 2.46 4.93 18.48
C ARG A 105 0.99 5.35 18.25
N PRO A 106 0.24 5.78 19.29
CA PRO A 106 -1.23 5.95 19.20
C PRO A 106 -1.75 7.05 18.26
N ASP A 107 -0.92 8.02 17.90
CA ASP A 107 -1.22 9.14 17.01
C ASP A 107 -0.76 8.90 15.57
N LEU A 108 -0.19 7.72 15.27
CA LEU A 108 0.31 7.35 13.95
C LEU A 108 -0.41 6.10 13.39
N PRO A 109 -0.28 5.84 12.08
CA PRO A 109 -0.90 4.67 11.44
C PRO A 109 -0.45 3.35 12.06
N ARG A 110 -1.24 2.30 11.83
CA ARG A 110 -0.79 0.91 11.95
C ARG A 110 0.15 0.58 10.79
N VAL A 111 1.02 -0.40 10.99
CA VAL A 111 1.98 -0.81 9.98
C VAL A 111 2.02 -2.33 9.87
N VAL A 112 1.90 -2.81 8.64
CA VAL A 112 2.35 -4.13 8.20
C VAL A 112 3.63 -3.90 7.41
N HIS A 113 4.70 -4.65 7.65
CA HIS A 113 5.96 -4.45 6.94
C HIS A 113 6.60 -5.76 6.50
N ALA A 114 7.43 -5.73 5.45
CA ALA A 114 8.22 -6.88 5.03
C ALA A 114 9.69 -6.82 5.47
N GLY A 115 10.05 -5.84 6.31
CA GLY A 115 11.43 -5.67 6.76
C GLY A 115 12.33 -5.14 5.65
N LEU A 116 13.48 -5.79 5.46
CA LEU A 116 14.43 -5.38 4.43
C LEU A 116 14.05 -6.04 3.09
N PRO A 117 13.97 -5.28 1.99
CA PRO A 117 13.78 -5.89 0.67
C PRO A 117 14.99 -6.77 0.34
N VAL A 118 14.74 -7.96 -0.20
CA VAL A 118 15.77 -8.94 -0.56
C VAL A 118 16.06 -8.83 -2.06
N ALA A 119 17.35 -8.72 -2.40
CA ALA A 119 17.82 -8.66 -3.78
C ALA A 119 19.05 -9.55 -3.97
N VAL A 120 19.37 -9.87 -5.22
CA VAL A 120 20.70 -10.40 -5.57
C VAL A 120 21.72 -9.26 -5.46
N GLU A 121 22.95 -9.56 -5.07
CA GLU A 121 24.07 -8.60 -5.10
C GLU A 121 24.16 -7.84 -6.44
N GLY A 122 24.13 -6.51 -6.38
CA GLY A 122 24.16 -5.65 -7.57
C GLY A 122 22.81 -5.49 -8.28
N GLY A 123 21.77 -6.19 -7.83
CA GLY A 123 20.42 -6.15 -8.40
C GLY A 123 19.50 -5.10 -7.79
N PHE A 124 20.03 -4.16 -6.99
CA PHE A 124 19.27 -3.07 -6.36
C PHE A 124 20.21 -1.93 -5.98
N PHE A 125 19.68 -0.83 -5.44
CA PHE A 125 20.47 0.32 -4.98
C PHE A 125 21.64 -0.11 -4.08
N PRO A 126 22.88 0.35 -4.34
CA PRO A 126 24.03 0.03 -3.49
C PRO A 126 23.79 0.40 -2.02
N GLY A 127 24.04 -0.55 -1.12
CA GLY A 127 23.87 -0.36 0.32
C GLY A 127 22.42 -0.40 0.82
N TRP A 128 21.46 -0.71 -0.05
CA TRP A 128 20.05 -0.80 0.31
C TRP A 128 19.52 -2.23 0.24
N GLY A 129 18.61 -2.52 1.16
CA GLY A 129 18.03 -3.85 1.33
C GLY A 129 19.04 -4.90 1.80
N ARG A 130 18.58 -6.15 1.79
CA ARG A 130 19.36 -7.33 2.08
C ARG A 130 19.81 -7.95 0.76
N GLN A 131 21.00 -7.55 0.30
CA GLN A 131 21.61 -8.09 -0.90
C GLN A 131 22.45 -9.33 -0.56
N VAL A 132 22.20 -10.44 -1.28
CA VAL A 132 22.87 -11.72 -1.05
C VAL A 132 23.27 -12.37 -2.38
N PRO A 133 24.24 -13.30 -2.40
CA PRO A 133 24.49 -14.12 -3.58
C PRO A 133 23.23 -14.88 -4.01
N ALA A 134 23.08 -15.16 -5.30
CA ALA A 134 21.88 -15.81 -5.85
C ALA A 134 21.47 -17.10 -5.10
N GLY A 135 22.43 -17.93 -4.70
CA GLY A 135 22.18 -19.15 -3.93
C GLY A 135 21.62 -18.93 -2.52
N GLY A 136 21.72 -17.71 -1.98
CA GLY A 136 21.22 -17.34 -0.65
C GLY A 136 19.84 -16.66 -0.64
N VAL A 137 19.30 -16.29 -1.79
CA VAL A 137 18.05 -15.48 -1.87
C VAL A 137 16.86 -16.18 -1.22
N ALA A 138 16.64 -17.46 -1.51
CA ALA A 138 15.49 -18.20 -0.97
C ALA A 138 15.55 -18.31 0.57
N GLN A 139 16.76 -18.51 1.13
CA GLN A 139 16.96 -18.51 2.57
C GLN A 139 16.68 -17.13 3.18
N ALA A 140 17.27 -16.07 2.61
CA ALA A 140 17.08 -14.70 3.08
C ALA A 140 15.61 -14.28 3.03
N ALA A 141 14.89 -14.64 1.97
CA ALA A 141 13.47 -14.37 1.81
C ALA A 141 12.63 -15.04 2.90
N ALA A 142 12.88 -16.33 3.17
CA ALA A 142 12.21 -17.06 4.23
C ALA A 142 12.54 -16.53 5.64
N GLU A 143 13.72 -15.96 5.85
CA GLU A 143 14.08 -15.31 7.11
C GLU A 143 13.31 -14.01 7.34
N GLU A 144 13.20 -13.13 6.34
CA GLU A 144 12.38 -11.91 6.45
C GLU A 144 10.89 -12.24 6.64
N ALA A 145 10.40 -13.27 5.95
CA ALA A 145 9.04 -13.77 6.11
C ALA A 145 8.77 -14.33 7.52
N ARG A 146 9.70 -15.07 8.12
CA ARG A 146 9.55 -15.51 9.53
C ARG A 146 9.56 -14.34 10.52
N ALA A 147 10.32 -13.30 10.22
CA ALA A 147 10.45 -12.15 11.11
C ALA A 147 9.22 -11.23 11.08
N SER A 148 8.52 -11.13 9.94
CA SER A 148 7.48 -10.11 9.73
C SER A 148 6.16 -10.61 9.15
N GLY A 149 6.09 -11.87 8.72
CA GLY A 149 4.99 -12.44 7.94
C GLY A 149 5.07 -12.12 6.45
N TRP A 150 6.04 -11.31 6.03
CA TRP A 150 6.19 -10.84 4.65
C TRP A 150 7.63 -10.88 4.17
N CYS A 151 7.81 -11.02 2.86
CA CYS A 151 9.07 -10.75 2.18
C CYS A 151 8.81 -9.88 0.96
N LYS A 152 9.71 -8.94 0.68
CA LYS A 152 9.75 -8.20 -0.58
C LYS A 152 10.98 -8.62 -1.38
N LEU A 153 10.76 -9.10 -2.59
CA LEU A 153 11.84 -9.40 -3.54
C LEU A 153 12.00 -8.27 -4.56
N ILE A 154 13.23 -7.96 -4.92
CA ILE A 154 13.56 -7.09 -6.06
C ILE A 154 14.01 -7.98 -7.22
N ILE A 155 13.08 -8.28 -8.14
CA ILE A 155 13.30 -9.34 -9.15
C ILE A 155 13.70 -8.79 -10.54
N ASP A 156 13.54 -7.50 -10.76
CA ASP A 156 14.14 -6.76 -11.86
C ASP A 156 14.64 -5.39 -11.38
N TRP A 157 15.51 -4.78 -12.17
CA TRP A 157 16.08 -3.47 -11.86
C TRP A 157 16.53 -2.73 -13.12
N MET A 158 16.89 -1.46 -12.94
CA MET A 158 17.37 -0.60 -14.02
C MET A 158 18.67 -1.13 -14.63
N THR A 159 18.82 -1.02 -15.95
CA THR A 159 20.06 -1.37 -16.67
C THR A 159 20.78 -0.13 -17.22
N ASP A 160 22.07 -0.28 -17.51
CA ASP A 160 22.90 0.79 -18.08
C ASP A 160 22.43 1.21 -19.49
N GLU A 161 21.83 0.28 -20.23
CA GLU A 161 21.23 0.52 -21.56
C GLU A 161 19.90 1.30 -21.48
N GLY A 162 19.35 1.45 -20.28
CA GLY A 162 18.06 2.08 -20.01
C GLY A 162 16.89 1.08 -19.99
N GLY A 163 15.94 1.34 -19.09
CA GLY A 163 14.81 0.44 -18.82
C GLY A 163 15.10 -0.57 -17.72
N TYR A 164 14.29 -1.63 -17.63
CA TYR A 164 14.37 -2.65 -16.58
C TYR A 164 14.57 -4.05 -17.15
N ALA A 165 15.40 -4.86 -16.48
CA ALA A 165 15.62 -6.27 -16.82
C ALA A 165 15.68 -7.15 -15.55
N PRO A 166 15.34 -8.45 -15.66
CA PRO A 166 15.41 -9.38 -14.54
C PRO A 166 16.79 -9.43 -13.89
N THR A 167 16.83 -9.29 -12.57
CA THR A 167 18.03 -9.48 -11.73
C THR A 167 18.07 -10.90 -11.15
N MET A 168 16.96 -11.62 -11.24
CA MET A 168 16.83 -13.02 -10.81
C MET A 168 16.27 -13.88 -11.94
N PRO A 169 16.80 -15.10 -12.18
CA PRO A 169 16.15 -16.06 -13.04
C PRO A 169 14.77 -16.45 -12.49
N ALA A 170 13.80 -16.76 -13.36
CA ALA A 170 12.44 -17.13 -12.95
C ALA A 170 12.41 -18.31 -11.96
N ALA A 171 13.29 -19.29 -12.12
CA ALA A 171 13.44 -20.40 -11.18
C ALA A 171 13.80 -19.93 -9.76
N LEU A 172 14.66 -18.92 -9.63
CA LEU A 172 15.04 -18.36 -8.33
C LEU A 172 13.87 -17.61 -7.68
N VAL A 173 13.08 -16.87 -8.45
CA VAL A 173 11.86 -16.22 -7.97
C VAL A 173 10.86 -17.25 -7.44
N ALA A 174 10.67 -18.35 -8.17
CA ALA A 174 9.81 -19.46 -7.76
C ALA A 174 10.34 -20.16 -6.49
N ASP A 175 11.65 -20.40 -6.40
CA ASP A 175 12.27 -21.04 -5.22
C ASP A 175 12.13 -20.16 -3.97
N ALA A 176 12.39 -18.86 -4.09
CA ALA A 176 12.22 -17.91 -3.01
C ALA A 176 10.76 -17.79 -2.57
N THR A 177 9.83 -17.73 -3.52
CA THR A 177 8.39 -17.70 -3.23
C THR A 177 7.93 -18.94 -2.46
N ARG A 178 8.32 -20.15 -2.92
CA ARG A 178 8.03 -21.39 -2.20
C ARG A 178 8.64 -21.41 -0.80
N ALA A 179 9.85 -20.90 -0.64
CA ALA A 179 10.51 -20.83 0.67
C ALA A 179 9.78 -19.87 1.64
N VAL A 180 9.27 -18.74 1.15
CA VAL A 180 8.43 -17.80 1.92
C VAL A 180 7.10 -18.42 2.31
N HIS A 181 6.37 -19.02 1.35
CA HIS A 181 5.08 -19.66 1.63
C HIS A 181 5.22 -20.83 2.61
N ALA A 182 6.34 -21.56 2.59
CA ALA A 182 6.63 -22.62 3.56
C ALA A 182 6.76 -22.11 5.01
N THR A 183 6.94 -20.80 5.24
CA THR A 183 6.90 -20.18 6.57
C THR A 183 5.52 -19.69 6.96
N GLY A 184 4.52 -19.83 6.09
CA GLY A 184 3.21 -19.19 6.21
C GLY A 184 3.24 -17.67 5.91
N GLY A 185 4.36 -17.15 5.41
CA GLY A 185 4.49 -15.75 5.03
C GLY A 185 4.02 -15.48 3.60
N ARG A 186 3.97 -14.19 3.23
CA ARG A 186 3.53 -13.71 1.92
C ARG A 186 4.67 -12.98 1.19
N VAL A 187 4.64 -12.97 -0.14
CA VAL A 187 5.69 -12.35 -0.97
C VAL A 187 5.14 -11.24 -1.85
N ALA A 188 5.72 -10.05 -1.71
CA ALA A 188 5.56 -8.94 -2.66
C ALA A 188 6.80 -8.87 -3.56
N VAL A 189 6.64 -8.48 -4.82
CA VAL A 189 7.78 -8.33 -5.74
C VAL A 189 7.79 -6.96 -6.39
N HIS A 190 8.96 -6.32 -6.42
CA HIS A 190 9.20 -5.20 -7.32
C HIS A 190 9.42 -5.78 -8.72
N THR A 191 8.55 -5.43 -9.67
CA THR A 191 8.79 -5.74 -11.07
C THR A 191 8.23 -4.66 -11.99
N GLN A 192 9.03 -4.27 -12.97
CA GLN A 192 8.70 -3.26 -13.97
C GLN A 192 8.87 -3.77 -15.40
N SER A 193 9.52 -4.92 -15.59
CA SER A 193 9.80 -5.55 -16.88
C SER A 193 8.79 -6.65 -17.20
N GLU A 194 8.56 -6.91 -18.49
CA GLU A 194 7.72 -8.04 -18.94
C GLU A 194 8.24 -9.38 -18.41
N ALA A 195 9.54 -9.63 -18.51
CA ALA A 195 10.14 -10.88 -18.08
C ALA A 195 10.03 -11.08 -16.55
N GLY A 196 10.20 -10.01 -15.77
CA GLY A 196 9.96 -10.03 -14.33
C GLY A 196 8.49 -10.29 -13.99
N GLY A 197 7.56 -9.65 -14.69
CA GLY A 197 6.12 -9.88 -14.54
C GLY A 197 5.73 -11.33 -14.80
N ARG A 198 6.20 -11.93 -15.89
CA ARG A 198 5.96 -13.36 -16.18
C ARG A 198 6.55 -14.27 -15.11
N ALA A 199 7.75 -13.96 -14.60
CA ALA A 199 8.36 -14.73 -13.51
C ALA A 199 7.54 -14.63 -12.21
N ALA A 200 7.03 -13.43 -11.89
CA ALA A 200 6.18 -13.20 -10.71
C ALA A 200 4.88 -14.01 -10.78
N VAL A 201 4.20 -13.98 -11.93
CA VAL A 201 2.95 -14.74 -12.16
C VAL A 201 3.21 -16.24 -12.09
N ALA A 202 4.24 -16.74 -12.78
CA ALA A 202 4.60 -18.16 -12.75
C ALA A 202 4.96 -18.65 -11.34
N ALA A 203 5.57 -17.78 -10.51
CA ALA A 203 5.89 -18.06 -9.12
C ALA A 203 4.69 -17.98 -8.17
N ARG A 204 3.54 -17.42 -8.62
CA ARG A 204 2.34 -17.18 -7.82
C ARG A 204 2.61 -16.32 -6.59
N VAL A 205 3.27 -15.19 -6.80
CA VAL A 205 3.54 -14.21 -5.74
C VAL A 205 2.23 -13.62 -5.19
N ASP A 206 2.24 -13.11 -3.96
CA ASP A 206 1.03 -12.53 -3.35
C ASP A 206 0.73 -11.13 -3.88
N ALA A 207 1.75 -10.36 -4.22
CA ALA A 207 1.61 -8.99 -4.73
C ALA A 207 2.67 -8.64 -5.77
N ILE A 208 2.21 -8.05 -6.88
CA ILE A 208 3.04 -7.40 -7.90
C ILE A 208 2.99 -5.90 -7.63
N GLU A 209 4.17 -5.31 -7.43
CA GLU A 209 4.32 -3.87 -7.23
C GLU A 209 4.78 -3.21 -8.53
N HIS A 210 4.19 -2.05 -8.82
CA HIS A 210 4.41 -1.24 -10.03
C HIS A 210 3.86 -1.88 -11.30
N GLY A 211 4.55 -2.88 -11.85
CA GLY A 211 4.08 -3.66 -12.99
C GLY A 211 3.93 -2.87 -14.29
N MET A 212 4.70 -1.78 -14.52
CA MET A 212 4.49 -0.88 -15.66
C MET A 212 4.56 -1.58 -17.03
N HIS A 213 5.30 -2.69 -17.14
CA HIS A 213 5.33 -3.55 -18.34
C HIS A 213 4.84 -4.98 -18.04
N LEU A 214 3.95 -5.17 -17.07
CA LEU A 214 3.27 -6.45 -16.88
C LEU A 214 2.49 -6.80 -18.17
N PRO A 215 2.70 -7.98 -18.77
CA PRO A 215 1.99 -8.34 -19.99
C PRO A 215 0.50 -8.56 -19.72
N THR A 216 -0.36 -8.12 -20.64
CA THR A 216 -1.81 -8.27 -20.48
C THR A 216 -2.28 -9.71 -20.70
N ASP A 217 -1.51 -10.53 -21.43
CA ASP A 217 -1.81 -11.94 -21.68
C ASP A 217 -1.66 -12.84 -20.44
N VAL A 218 -1.12 -12.32 -19.33
CA VAL A 218 -1.00 -13.05 -18.05
C VAL A 218 -2.01 -12.62 -16.99
N LEU A 219 -2.92 -11.69 -17.29
CA LEU A 219 -3.85 -11.14 -16.29
C LEU A 219 -4.85 -12.17 -15.75
N ASP A 220 -5.33 -13.08 -16.60
CA ASP A 220 -6.18 -14.19 -16.17
C ASP A 220 -5.45 -15.10 -15.16
N ASP A 221 -4.16 -15.33 -15.37
CA ASP A 221 -3.32 -16.11 -14.44
C ASP A 221 -3.06 -15.36 -13.14
N VAL A 222 -2.88 -14.03 -13.19
CA VAL A 222 -2.78 -13.16 -12.00
C VAL A 222 -4.05 -13.28 -11.15
N ALA A 223 -5.22 -13.16 -11.79
CA ALA A 223 -6.52 -13.26 -11.12
C ALA A 223 -6.74 -14.67 -10.53
N ALA A 224 -6.46 -15.72 -11.31
CA ALA A 224 -6.59 -17.11 -10.87
C ALA A 224 -5.64 -17.47 -9.70
N ALA A 225 -4.47 -16.83 -9.63
CA ALA A 225 -3.53 -17.02 -8.52
C ALA A 225 -3.93 -16.25 -7.25
N GLY A 226 -4.87 -15.29 -7.34
CA GLY A 226 -5.18 -14.37 -6.24
C GLY A 226 -4.05 -13.37 -5.95
N THR A 227 -3.15 -13.18 -6.92
CA THR A 227 -2.09 -12.17 -6.85
C THR A 227 -2.71 -10.79 -7.00
N VAL A 228 -2.33 -9.84 -6.14
CA VAL A 228 -2.78 -8.45 -6.26
C VAL A 228 -1.82 -7.61 -7.08
N LEU A 229 -2.35 -6.59 -7.74
CA LEU A 229 -1.57 -5.56 -8.41
C LEU A 229 -1.63 -4.25 -7.60
N VAL A 230 -0.47 -3.69 -7.28
CA VAL A 230 -0.33 -2.37 -6.65
C VAL A 230 0.43 -1.45 -7.63
N PRO A 231 -0.27 -0.63 -8.43
CA PRO A 231 0.35 0.08 -9.56
C PRO A 231 1.34 1.16 -9.16
N THR A 232 1.14 1.82 -8.01
CA THR A 232 1.90 3.00 -7.58
C THR A 232 2.02 4.05 -8.68
N ALA A 233 0.92 4.29 -9.41
CA ALA A 233 0.96 5.07 -10.63
C ALA A 233 1.18 6.56 -10.38
N SER A 234 0.76 7.08 -9.23
CA SER A 234 0.95 8.46 -8.81
C SER A 234 2.42 8.87 -8.80
N THR A 235 3.32 8.02 -8.29
CA THR A 235 4.75 8.34 -8.27
C THR A 235 5.32 8.47 -9.70
N PHE A 236 4.90 7.59 -10.62
CA PHE A 236 5.35 7.68 -12.01
C PHE A 236 4.73 8.88 -12.74
N ALA A 237 3.50 9.26 -12.40
CA ALA A 237 2.90 10.48 -12.93
C ALA A 237 3.68 11.73 -12.51
N GLU A 238 4.15 11.79 -11.26
CA GLU A 238 5.01 12.88 -10.76
C GLU A 238 6.41 12.90 -11.38
N LEU A 239 6.97 11.73 -11.69
CA LEU A 239 8.27 11.61 -12.35
C LEU A 239 8.23 11.92 -13.85
N LEU A 240 7.08 11.81 -14.51
CA LEU A 240 6.95 11.97 -15.96
C LEU A 240 7.54 13.30 -16.49
N PRO A 241 7.27 14.49 -15.91
CA PRO A 241 7.88 15.74 -16.37
C PRO A 241 9.41 15.78 -16.22
N LEU A 242 9.97 15.04 -15.26
CA LEU A 242 11.43 14.97 -15.08
C LEU A 242 12.11 14.15 -16.18
N MET A 243 11.37 13.25 -16.83
CA MET A 243 11.88 12.47 -17.95
C MET A 243 12.21 13.33 -19.17
N ASP A 244 11.75 14.59 -19.23
CA ASP A 244 12.08 15.54 -20.28
C ASP A 244 13.48 16.16 -20.15
N SER A 245 14.13 16.06 -18.98
CA SER A 245 15.49 16.59 -18.76
C SER A 245 16.53 15.98 -19.70
N ALA A 246 17.43 16.78 -20.28
CA ALA A 246 18.53 16.29 -21.13
C ALA A 246 19.49 15.31 -20.42
N ASP A 247 19.51 15.32 -19.08
CA ASP A 247 20.35 14.43 -18.26
C ASP A 247 19.80 13.01 -18.15
N VAL A 248 18.53 12.78 -18.54
CA VAL A 248 17.91 11.45 -18.53
C VAL A 248 18.32 10.68 -19.80
N PRO A 249 18.97 9.51 -19.67
CA PRO A 249 19.36 8.68 -20.81
C PRO A 249 18.18 8.39 -21.76
N ALA A 250 18.43 8.47 -23.07
CA ALA A 250 17.38 8.31 -24.07
C ALA A 250 16.65 6.96 -23.98
N GLY A 251 17.38 5.88 -23.67
CA GLY A 251 16.80 4.54 -23.46
C GLY A 251 15.83 4.51 -22.28
N LEU A 252 16.23 5.08 -21.13
CA LEU A 252 15.39 5.15 -19.94
C LEU A 252 14.13 5.99 -20.20
N ARG A 253 14.27 7.14 -20.86
CA ARG A 253 13.13 7.98 -21.25
C ARG A 253 12.15 7.24 -22.15
N ALA A 254 12.65 6.59 -23.20
CA ALA A 254 11.82 5.85 -24.14
C ALA A 254 11.07 4.70 -23.43
N TRP A 255 11.76 3.96 -22.56
CA TRP A 255 11.17 2.90 -21.74
C TRP A 255 10.07 3.45 -20.82
N PHE A 256 10.36 4.53 -20.08
CA PHE A 256 9.43 5.14 -19.13
C PHE A 256 8.18 5.66 -19.84
N THR A 257 8.34 6.47 -20.90
CA THR A 257 7.20 7.05 -21.63
C THR A 257 6.34 5.95 -22.26
N SER A 258 6.96 4.91 -22.81
CA SER A 258 6.26 3.76 -23.41
C SER A 258 5.48 2.96 -22.37
N GLY A 259 6.08 2.69 -21.21
CA GLY A 259 5.45 2.01 -20.09
C GLY A 259 4.31 2.82 -19.50
N PHE A 260 4.56 4.08 -19.13
CA PHE A 260 3.56 4.95 -18.53
C PHE A 260 2.34 5.15 -19.43
N ALA A 261 2.54 5.29 -20.74
CA ALA A 261 1.43 5.41 -21.70
C ALA A 261 0.52 4.17 -21.76
N ARG A 262 1.05 2.98 -21.46
CA ARG A 262 0.27 1.73 -21.41
C ARG A 262 -0.28 1.43 -20.02
N HIS A 263 0.34 1.96 -18.97
CA HIS A 263 0.08 1.57 -17.58
C HIS A 263 -1.39 1.76 -17.18
N THR A 264 -2.02 2.86 -17.59
CA THR A 264 -3.45 3.11 -17.35
C THR A 264 -4.34 2.04 -17.98
N GLY A 265 -4.06 1.64 -19.22
CA GLY A 265 -4.81 0.57 -19.90
C GLY A 265 -4.59 -0.77 -19.23
N LEU A 266 -3.35 -1.10 -18.87
CA LEU A 266 -3.01 -2.32 -18.15
C LEU A 266 -3.77 -2.46 -16.83
N VAL A 267 -3.83 -1.39 -16.01
CA VAL A 267 -4.52 -1.45 -14.70
C VAL A 267 -6.02 -1.65 -14.88
N ARG A 268 -6.63 -1.00 -15.88
CA ARG A 268 -8.03 -1.23 -16.24
C ARG A 268 -8.25 -2.67 -16.66
N ASP A 269 -7.46 -3.17 -17.61
CA ASP A 269 -7.59 -4.51 -18.15
C ASP A 269 -7.38 -5.56 -17.04
N ALA A 270 -6.48 -5.31 -16.08
CA ALA A 270 -6.28 -6.15 -14.90
C ALA A 270 -7.53 -6.20 -14.01
N HIS A 271 -8.11 -5.04 -13.70
CA HIS A 271 -9.35 -4.99 -12.93
C HIS A 271 -10.51 -5.70 -13.67
N GLU A 272 -10.66 -5.49 -14.98
CA GLU A 272 -11.68 -6.15 -15.80
C GLU A 272 -11.51 -7.68 -15.85
N ALA A 273 -10.26 -8.17 -15.82
CA ALA A 273 -9.93 -9.59 -15.71
C ALA A 273 -10.18 -10.18 -14.31
N GLY A 274 -10.57 -9.38 -13.32
CA GLY A 274 -10.83 -9.82 -11.95
C GLY A 274 -9.57 -9.85 -11.06
N VAL A 275 -8.48 -9.21 -11.47
CA VAL A 275 -7.33 -8.99 -10.59
C VAL A 275 -7.72 -7.99 -9.50
N THR A 276 -7.43 -8.32 -8.26
CA THR A 276 -7.55 -7.37 -7.15
C THR A 276 -6.48 -6.28 -7.31
N VAL A 277 -6.93 -5.05 -7.58
CA VAL A 277 -6.08 -3.86 -7.65
C VAL A 277 -6.17 -3.11 -6.32
N LEU A 278 -5.03 -2.77 -5.71
CA LEU A 278 -4.96 -2.00 -4.46
C LEU A 278 -4.21 -0.69 -4.68
N ALA A 279 -4.58 0.35 -3.93
CA ALA A 279 -3.92 1.65 -3.98
C ALA A 279 -2.67 1.66 -3.09
N GLY A 280 -1.54 2.10 -3.64
CA GLY A 280 -0.32 2.38 -2.90
C GLY A 280 0.48 3.47 -3.60
N THR A 281 1.28 4.26 -2.88
CA THR A 281 1.88 5.49 -3.46
C THR A 281 3.33 5.35 -3.89
N ASP A 282 4.06 4.38 -3.34
CA ASP A 282 5.52 4.36 -3.26
C ASP A 282 6.06 5.59 -2.51
N LEU A 283 6.21 6.72 -3.21
CA LEU A 283 6.59 8.04 -2.70
C LEU A 283 5.79 9.14 -3.43
N PRO A 284 5.54 10.31 -2.80
CA PRO A 284 5.85 10.65 -1.41
C PRO A 284 4.78 10.14 -0.42
N PRO A 285 5.12 9.94 0.86
CA PRO A 285 4.17 9.60 1.92
C PRO A 285 2.99 10.58 2.01
N GLY A 286 1.79 10.06 2.29
CA GLY A 286 0.57 10.85 2.49
C GLY A 286 -0.15 11.28 1.20
N SER A 287 0.22 10.75 0.04
CA SER A 287 -0.35 11.12 -1.27
C SER A 287 -1.44 10.16 -1.80
N LEU A 288 -1.92 9.21 -0.96
CA LEU A 288 -2.79 8.10 -1.37
C LEU A 288 -4.09 8.53 -2.08
N THR A 289 -4.65 9.69 -1.74
CA THR A 289 -5.87 10.18 -2.41
C THR A 289 -5.65 10.46 -3.90
N SER A 290 -4.43 10.81 -4.30
CA SER A 290 -4.03 10.95 -5.71
C SER A 290 -3.99 9.61 -6.42
N GLU A 291 -3.48 8.54 -5.79
CA GLU A 291 -3.50 7.19 -6.36
C GLU A 291 -4.94 6.69 -6.54
N ILE A 292 -5.82 6.87 -5.53
CA ILE A 292 -7.23 6.50 -5.63
C ILE A 292 -7.91 7.21 -6.81
N ARG A 293 -7.67 8.51 -7.00
CA ARG A 293 -8.19 9.25 -8.16
C ARG A 293 -7.58 8.77 -9.47
N TRP A 294 -6.30 8.40 -9.48
CA TRP A 294 -5.65 7.84 -10.67
C TRP A 294 -6.29 6.50 -11.06
N LEU A 295 -6.57 5.62 -10.10
CA LEU A 295 -7.26 4.35 -10.35
C LEU A 295 -8.65 4.56 -10.97
N ALA A 296 -9.42 5.52 -10.45
CA ALA A 296 -10.71 5.88 -11.02
C ALA A 296 -10.56 6.42 -12.46
N ALA A 297 -9.57 7.29 -12.70
CA ALA A 297 -9.26 7.79 -14.03
C ALA A 297 -8.77 6.70 -15.00
N ALA A 298 -8.19 5.61 -14.47
CA ALA A 298 -7.78 4.47 -15.28
C ALA A 298 -8.95 3.62 -15.78
N GLY A 299 -10.09 3.65 -15.09
CA GLY A 299 -11.31 2.94 -15.50
C GLY A 299 -11.99 2.17 -14.37
N LEU A 300 -11.43 2.16 -13.16
CA LEU A 300 -12.11 1.60 -12.00
C LEU A 300 -13.32 2.47 -11.64
N SER A 301 -14.40 1.85 -11.17
CA SER A 301 -15.51 2.62 -10.61
C SER A 301 -15.03 3.42 -9.39
N ALA A 302 -15.66 4.55 -9.08
CA ALA A 302 -15.30 5.31 -7.88
C ALA A 302 -15.47 4.49 -6.59
N HIS A 303 -16.39 3.50 -6.59
CA HIS A 303 -16.52 2.54 -5.50
C HIS A 303 -15.28 1.65 -5.39
N ASP A 304 -14.85 1.03 -6.49
CA ASP A 304 -13.72 0.10 -6.48
C ASP A 304 -12.40 0.82 -6.22
N ALA A 305 -12.21 2.02 -6.79
CA ALA A 305 -11.03 2.84 -6.55
C ALA A 305 -10.92 3.26 -5.06
N LEU A 306 -12.03 3.70 -4.45
CA LEU A 306 -12.04 3.98 -3.00
C LEU A 306 -11.83 2.70 -2.18
N GLY A 307 -12.42 1.59 -2.59
CA GLY A 307 -12.24 0.29 -1.95
C GLY A 307 -10.80 -0.20 -1.97
N ALA A 308 -10.12 -0.02 -3.11
CA ALA A 308 -8.71 -0.34 -3.31
C ALA A 308 -7.79 0.39 -2.34
N GLY A 309 -8.17 1.58 -1.88
CA GLY A 309 -7.48 2.35 -0.83
C GLY A 309 -8.14 2.26 0.55
N SER A 310 -9.17 1.43 0.75
CA SER A 310 -9.93 1.32 1.99
C SER A 310 -10.30 -0.14 2.29
N TRP A 311 -11.56 -0.54 2.12
CA TRP A 311 -12.06 -1.83 2.62
C TRP A 311 -11.42 -3.04 1.93
N ALA A 312 -11.14 -2.99 0.63
CA ALA A 312 -10.50 -4.10 -0.08
C ALA A 312 -9.03 -4.27 0.36
N ALA A 313 -8.30 -3.16 0.51
CA ALA A 313 -6.93 -3.20 1.04
C ALA A 313 -6.87 -3.65 2.50
N ARG A 314 -7.82 -3.21 3.34
CA ARG A 314 -7.94 -3.67 4.72
C ARG A 314 -8.17 -5.17 4.78
N GLU A 315 -9.17 -5.67 4.06
CA GLU A 315 -9.51 -7.09 4.01
C GLU A 315 -8.30 -7.93 3.58
N TRP A 316 -7.62 -7.51 2.51
CA TRP A 316 -6.44 -8.21 1.98
C TRP A 316 -5.25 -8.24 2.96
N LEU A 317 -5.12 -7.22 3.81
CA LEU A 317 -4.12 -7.15 4.88
C LEU A 317 -4.59 -7.80 6.19
N GLY A 318 -5.79 -8.38 6.24
CA GLY A 318 -6.34 -9.00 7.45
C GLY A 318 -6.88 -8.00 8.48
N TYR A 319 -7.18 -6.78 8.06
CA TYR A 319 -7.86 -5.77 8.88
C TYR A 319 -9.35 -5.70 8.51
N PRO A 320 -10.27 -5.72 9.47
CA PRO A 320 -11.68 -5.56 9.17
C PRO A 320 -12.02 -4.10 8.83
N GLY A 321 -13.18 -3.91 8.20
CA GLY A 321 -13.84 -2.61 8.08
C GLY A 321 -14.53 -2.18 9.38
N ILE A 322 -15.67 -1.50 9.26
CA ILE A 322 -16.46 -1.04 10.41
C ILE A 322 -17.39 -2.16 10.88
N VAL A 323 -16.92 -2.98 11.81
CA VAL A 323 -17.66 -4.09 12.44
C VAL A 323 -17.45 -4.12 13.95
N GLN A 324 -18.24 -4.91 14.67
CA GLN A 324 -18.10 -5.10 16.12
C GLN A 324 -16.67 -5.51 16.49
N ASP A 325 -16.12 -4.88 17.53
CA ASP A 325 -14.78 -5.10 18.11
C ASP A 325 -13.59 -4.82 17.17
N ALA A 326 -13.84 -4.34 15.96
CA ALA A 326 -12.81 -3.92 15.03
C ALA A 326 -11.97 -2.75 15.58
N PRO A 327 -10.71 -2.61 15.14
CA PRO A 327 -9.92 -1.40 15.34
C PRO A 327 -10.69 -0.12 14.94
N ALA A 328 -10.59 0.91 15.77
CA ALA A 328 -11.36 2.15 15.56
C ALA A 328 -10.63 3.13 14.63
N ASP A 329 -10.52 2.74 13.35
CA ASP A 329 -9.89 3.53 12.29
C ASP A 329 -10.91 3.83 11.20
N LEU A 330 -11.48 5.04 11.19
CA LEU A 330 -12.50 5.44 10.22
C LEU A 330 -12.48 6.93 9.88
N LEU A 331 -13.04 7.24 8.71
CA LEU A 331 -13.26 8.59 8.20
C LEU A 331 -14.75 8.90 8.20
N VAL A 332 -15.05 10.18 8.35
CA VAL A 332 -16.41 10.70 8.24
C VAL A 332 -16.43 11.74 7.14
N PHE A 333 -17.36 11.59 6.21
CA PHE A 333 -17.61 12.53 5.13
C PHE A 333 -19.05 13.02 5.19
N ARG A 334 -19.27 14.30 4.87
CA ARG A 334 -20.62 14.87 4.79
C ARG A 334 -21.41 14.30 3.60
N ASP A 335 -20.75 14.23 2.45
CA ASP A 335 -21.31 13.79 1.17
C ASP A 335 -20.74 12.41 0.78
N ASP A 336 -21.36 11.70 -0.17
CA ASP A 336 -20.87 10.37 -0.59
C ASP A 336 -19.52 10.52 -1.30
N PRO A 337 -18.40 10.01 -0.74
CA PRO A 337 -17.09 10.17 -1.38
C PRO A 337 -16.98 9.40 -2.70
N ARG A 338 -17.92 8.49 -3.02
CA ARG A 338 -17.98 7.79 -4.31
C ARG A 338 -18.62 8.64 -5.40
N ALA A 339 -19.38 9.68 -5.05
CA ALA A 339 -19.96 10.61 -6.02
C ALA A 339 -18.91 11.62 -6.51
N ASP A 340 -17.98 12.02 -5.64
CA ASP A 340 -16.83 12.85 -5.95
C ASP A 340 -15.64 12.50 -5.05
N LEU A 341 -14.62 11.88 -5.65
CA LEU A 341 -13.40 11.48 -4.93
C LEU A 341 -12.53 12.65 -4.48
N ALA A 342 -12.82 13.90 -4.90
CA ALA A 342 -12.20 15.09 -4.32
C ALA A 342 -12.55 15.26 -2.83
N ALA A 343 -13.68 14.69 -2.37
CA ALA A 343 -14.06 14.71 -0.96
C ALA A 343 -13.02 14.07 -0.04
N LEU A 344 -12.18 13.16 -0.55
CA LEU A 344 -11.14 12.47 0.22
C LEU A 344 -10.08 13.43 0.81
N ASP A 345 -9.89 14.61 0.22
CA ASP A 345 -8.96 15.61 0.76
C ASP A 345 -9.57 16.41 1.93
N HIS A 346 -10.88 16.26 2.17
CA HIS A 346 -11.65 17.06 3.11
C HIS A 346 -12.59 16.20 3.99
N PRO A 347 -12.07 15.20 4.74
CA PRO A 347 -12.88 14.50 5.72
C PRO A 347 -13.35 15.48 6.81
N GLU A 348 -14.60 15.31 7.26
CA GLU A 348 -15.16 16.00 8.42
C GLU A 348 -14.41 15.55 9.68
N HIS A 349 -14.21 14.24 9.81
CA HIS A 349 -13.42 13.67 10.90
C HIS A 349 -12.47 12.60 10.40
N VAL A 350 -11.30 12.56 11.04
CA VAL A 350 -10.36 11.46 10.94
C VAL A 350 -10.25 10.84 12.32
N ILE A 351 -10.50 9.53 12.40
CA ILE A 351 -10.41 8.76 13.64
C ILE A 351 -9.36 7.67 13.45
N VAL A 352 -8.30 7.72 14.26
CA VAL A 352 -7.22 6.72 14.26
C VAL A 352 -7.07 6.18 15.66
N ARG A 353 -7.14 4.86 15.82
CA ARG A 353 -7.12 4.16 17.11
C ARG A 353 -8.14 4.72 18.11
N GLY A 354 -9.28 5.15 17.58
CA GLY A 354 -10.38 5.83 18.27
C GLY A 354 -10.10 7.25 18.73
N ARG A 355 -8.94 7.83 18.41
CA ARG A 355 -8.64 9.24 18.65
C ARG A 355 -9.13 10.06 17.47
N VAL A 356 -9.93 11.08 17.75
CA VAL A 356 -10.31 12.10 16.76
C VAL A 356 -9.10 13.02 16.56
N VAL A 357 -8.52 13.00 15.37
CA VAL A 357 -7.32 13.80 15.02
C VAL A 357 -7.65 14.99 14.11
N ARG A 358 -8.87 15.00 13.57
CA ARG A 358 -9.50 16.11 12.85
C ARG A 358 -10.98 16.11 13.16
#